data_AF-A0A837HQD6-F1
#
_entry.id   AF-A0A837HQD6-F1
#
_cell.length_a   1.000
_cell.length_b   1.000
_cell.length_c   1.000
_cell.angle_alpha   90.00
_cell.angle_beta   90.00
_cell.angle_gamma   90.00
#
_symmetry.space_group_name_H-M   'P 1'
#
loop_
_entity.id
_entity.type
_entity.pdbx_description
1 polymer ?
#
loop_
_entity_poly.entity_id
_entity_poly.type
_entity_poly.pdbx_seq_one_letter_code
_entity_poly.pdbx_strand_id
1 'polypeptide(L)'
;MIKKCKVVDKHKHVLTYSFGFTLIELIIVMAVLAGLAGIGVSQFPAIQKRGRDTQRRSDVKQYQTALEIYANRTNGFYPNGSVAINSLCVTLGTSACPVDPKGLPNSYRYSSNTTIYVLWAKLEQPAIPGATEYFVVCSTGESGDTATDPSTTAPNCPI
;
A
#
# COMPACT_ATOMS: atom_id res chain seq x y z
N MET A 1 -50.00 -82.69 -5.08
CA MET A 1 -48.95 -81.96 -4.33
C MET A 1 -48.53 -80.73 -5.12
N ILE A 2 -48.59 -79.56 -4.49
CA ILE A 2 -48.52 -78.23 -5.10
C ILE A 2 -47.06 -77.88 -5.44
N LYS A 3 -46.77 -77.61 -6.72
CA LYS A 3 -45.46 -77.05 -7.13
C LYS A 3 -45.35 -75.62 -6.62
N LYS A 4 -44.41 -75.36 -5.71
CA LYS A 4 -44.03 -73.99 -5.30
C LYS A 4 -43.31 -73.30 -6.47
N CYS A 5 -43.92 -72.27 -7.05
CA CYS A 5 -43.19 -71.29 -7.86
C CYS A 5 -42.32 -70.44 -6.92
N LYS A 6 -41.01 -70.43 -7.18
CA LYS A 6 -40.04 -69.60 -6.47
C LYS A 6 -40.00 -68.23 -7.16
N VAL A 7 -40.46 -67.18 -6.47
CA VAL A 7 -40.28 -65.79 -6.92
C VAL A 7 -38.79 -65.46 -6.82
N VAL A 8 -38.17 -65.11 -7.94
CA VAL A 8 -36.77 -64.68 -7.99
C VAL A 8 -36.74 -63.18 -7.79
N ASP A 9 -36.31 -62.73 -6.60
CA ASP A 9 -36.06 -61.32 -6.31
C ASP A 9 -34.90 -60.81 -7.18
N LYS A 10 -35.22 -59.90 -8.11
CA LYS A 10 -34.21 -59.19 -8.90
C LYS A 10 -33.58 -58.11 -8.01
N HIS A 11 -32.35 -58.35 -7.55
CA HIS A 11 -31.52 -57.31 -6.95
C HIS A 11 -31.33 -56.15 -7.94
N LYS A 12 -32.01 -55.03 -7.70
CA LYS A 12 -31.80 -53.76 -8.41
C LYS A 12 -30.46 -53.18 -7.95
N HIS A 13 -29.39 -53.43 -8.70
CA HIS A 13 -28.17 -52.64 -8.59
C HIS A 13 -28.48 -51.21 -9.06
N VAL A 14 -28.63 -50.29 -8.09
CA VAL A 14 -28.68 -48.85 -8.36
C VAL A 14 -27.28 -48.42 -8.79
N LEU A 15 -27.07 -48.24 -10.10
CA LEU A 15 -25.81 -47.74 -10.66
C LEU A 15 -25.72 -46.24 -10.39
N THR A 16 -24.95 -45.85 -9.38
CA THR A 16 -24.61 -44.45 -9.13
C THR A 16 -23.63 -43.98 -10.21
N TYR A 17 -24.09 -43.22 -11.18
CA TYR A 17 -23.24 -42.65 -12.23
C TYR A 17 -22.40 -41.51 -11.63
N SER A 18 -21.12 -41.77 -11.40
CA SER A 18 -20.17 -40.73 -11.01
C SER A 18 -19.78 -39.94 -12.26
N PHE A 19 -20.29 -38.72 -12.42
CA PHE A 19 -19.85 -37.80 -13.46
C PHE A 19 -18.42 -37.35 -13.14
N GLY A 20 -17.42 -37.92 -13.81
CA GLY A 20 -16.03 -37.49 -13.76
C GLY A 20 -15.77 -36.36 -14.74
N PHE A 21 -14.86 -35.45 -14.38
CA PHE A 21 -14.35 -34.42 -15.30
C PHE A 21 -13.67 -35.06 -16.50
N THR A 22 -13.89 -34.51 -17.70
CA THR A 22 -13.19 -35.00 -18.89
C THR A 22 -11.74 -34.50 -18.92
N LEU A 23 -10.84 -35.28 -19.50
CA LEU A 23 -9.42 -34.90 -19.67
C LEU A 23 -9.31 -33.63 -20.52
N ILE A 24 -10.18 -33.48 -21.53
CA ILE A 24 -10.26 -32.29 -22.37
C ILE A 24 -10.76 -31.05 -21.62
N GLU A 25 -11.71 -31.19 -20.69
CA GLU A 25 -12.15 -30.07 -19.84
C GLU A 25 -11.01 -29.54 -18.99
N LEU A 26 -10.22 -30.43 -18.38
CA LEU A 26 -9.08 -30.00 -17.55
C LEU A 26 -8.03 -29.26 -18.40
N ILE A 27 -7.78 -29.73 -19.63
CA ILE A 27 -6.78 -29.12 -20.51
C ILE A 27 -7.22 -27.72 -20.96
N ILE A 28 -8.51 -27.53 -21.30
CA ILE A 28 -9.02 -26.22 -21.70
C ILE A 28 -8.92 -25.22 -20.54
N VAL A 29 -9.23 -25.64 -19.31
CA VAL A 29 -9.13 -24.77 -18.12
C VAL A 29 -7.70 -24.31 -17.90
N MET A 30 -6.73 -25.22 -17.96
CA MET A 30 -5.31 -24.86 -17.82
C MET A 30 -4.84 -23.92 -18.94
N ALA A 31 -5.32 -24.11 -20.17
CA ALA A 31 -5.00 -23.21 -21.29
C ALA A 31 -5.52 -21.78 -21.05
N VAL A 32 -6.75 -21.63 -20.55
CA VAL A 32 -7.31 -20.31 -20.21
C VAL A 32 -6.58 -19.68 -19.01
N LEU A 33 -6.28 -20.47 -17.96
CA LEU A 33 -5.53 -19.98 -16.80
C LEU A 33 -4.12 -19.52 -17.18
N ALA A 34 -3.42 -20.25 -18.06
CA ALA A 34 -2.11 -19.84 -18.57
C ALA A 34 -2.18 -18.51 -19.32
N GLY A 35 -3.22 -18.30 -20.15
CA GLY A 35 -3.45 -17.03 -20.84
C GLY A 35 -3.71 -15.85 -19.90
N LEU A 36 -4.58 -16.03 -18.91
CA LEU A 36 -4.90 -14.99 -17.91
C LEU A 36 -3.70 -14.66 -17.01
N ALA A 37 -2.95 -15.69 -16.59
CA ALA A 37 -1.75 -15.53 -15.77
C ALA A 37 -0.68 -14.69 -16.48
N GLY A 38 -0.50 -14.86 -17.79
CA GLY A 38 0.48 -14.11 -18.58
C GLY A 38 0.24 -12.59 -18.56
N ILE A 39 -1.02 -12.15 -18.58
CA ILE A 39 -1.37 -10.71 -18.61
C ILE A 39 -1.26 -10.09 -17.21
N GLY A 40 -1.67 -10.81 -16.16
CA GLY A 40 -1.77 -10.26 -14.80
C GLY A 40 -0.44 -9.94 -14.12
N VAL A 41 0.64 -10.67 -14.44
CA VAL A 41 1.92 -10.57 -13.71
C VAL A 41 2.65 -9.24 -13.97
N SER A 42 2.51 -8.64 -15.15
CA SER A 42 3.28 -7.45 -15.53
C SER A 42 2.85 -6.17 -14.80
N GLN A 43 1.57 -6.06 -14.40
CA GLN A 43 1.01 -4.84 -13.80
C GLN A 43 1.00 -4.83 -12.28
N PHE A 44 1.09 -6.00 -11.66
CA PHE A 44 1.00 -6.16 -10.21
C PHE A 44 2.05 -5.32 -9.43
N PRO A 45 3.33 -5.22 -9.84
CA PRO A 45 4.31 -4.42 -9.12
C PRO A 45 3.98 -2.91 -9.11
N ALA A 46 3.46 -2.38 -10.22
CA ALA A 46 3.11 -0.96 -10.33
C ALA A 46 1.92 -0.60 -9.41
N ILE A 47 0.92 -1.48 -9.32
CA ILE A 47 -0.23 -1.30 -8.44
C ILE A 47 0.21 -1.28 -6.96
N GLN A 48 1.09 -2.20 -6.56
CA GLN A 48 1.61 -2.21 -5.20
C GLN A 48 2.41 -0.94 -4.87
N LYS A 49 3.23 -0.44 -5.80
CA LYS A 49 3.96 0.83 -5.62
C LYS A 49 3.02 1.99 -5.37
N ARG A 50 1.97 2.13 -6.20
CA ARG A 50 0.94 3.17 -6.02
C ARG A 50 0.22 3.04 -4.67
N GLY A 51 -0.13 1.82 -4.25
CA GLY A 51 -0.73 1.58 -2.94
C GLY A 51 0.17 2.01 -1.78
N ARG A 52 1.49 1.73 -1.87
CA ARG A 52 2.45 2.22 -0.87
C ARG A 52 2.62 3.72 -0.91
N ASP A 53 2.62 4.34 -2.09
CA ASP A 53 2.69 5.81 -2.22
C ASP A 53 1.44 6.49 -1.63
N THR A 54 0.25 5.89 -1.77
CA THR A 54 -0.96 6.35 -1.07
C THR A 54 -0.78 6.30 0.45
N GLN A 55 -0.21 5.20 0.98
CA GLN A 55 0.10 5.11 2.41
C GLN A 55 1.11 6.18 2.83
N ARG A 56 2.21 6.39 2.08
CA ARG A 56 3.20 7.43 2.37
C ARG A 56 2.59 8.83 2.45
N ARG A 57 1.69 9.15 1.53
CA ARG A 57 0.96 10.43 1.54
C ARG A 57 0.11 10.58 2.81
N SER A 58 -0.61 9.53 3.20
CA SER A 58 -1.39 9.51 4.44
C SER A 58 -0.50 9.66 5.68
N ASP A 59 0.62 8.96 5.72
CA ASP A 59 1.57 8.99 6.83
C ASP A 59 2.16 10.39 7.02
N VAL A 60 2.60 11.02 5.92
CA VAL A 60 3.08 12.40 5.90
C VAL A 60 2.01 13.38 6.39
N LYS A 61 0.75 13.21 5.98
CA LYS A 61 -0.37 14.03 6.47
C LYS A 61 -0.67 13.80 7.95
N GLN A 62 -0.52 12.58 8.45
CA GLN A 62 -0.68 12.29 9.88
C GLN A 62 0.40 13.00 10.71
N TYR A 63 1.64 13.01 10.23
CA TYR A 63 2.71 13.80 10.85
C TYR A 63 2.45 15.31 10.79
N GLN A 64 1.88 15.81 9.68
CA GLN A 64 1.45 17.21 9.58
C GLN A 64 0.51 17.55 10.75
N THR A 65 -0.53 16.75 10.97
CA THR A 65 -1.46 16.94 12.09
C THR A 65 -0.75 16.94 13.44
N ALA A 66 0.22 16.04 13.65
CA ALA A 66 0.99 16.00 14.89
C ALA A 66 1.85 17.26 15.10
N LEU A 67 2.44 17.80 14.03
CA LEU A 67 3.19 19.07 14.06
C LEU A 67 2.29 20.25 14.40
N GLU A 68 1.08 20.32 13.83
CA GLU A 68 0.11 21.36 14.18
C GLU A 68 -0.33 21.26 15.65
N ILE A 69 -0.56 20.05 16.16
CA ILE A 69 -0.87 19.83 17.58
C ILE A 69 0.29 20.29 18.47
N TYR A 70 1.53 20.00 18.08
CA TYR A 70 2.72 20.44 18.81
C TYR A 70 2.84 21.97 18.83
N ALA A 71 2.64 22.62 17.68
CA ALA A 71 2.70 24.08 17.57
C ALA A 71 1.65 24.75 18.44
N ASN A 72 0.42 24.21 18.48
CA ASN A 72 -0.64 24.70 19.38
C ASN A 72 -0.25 24.66 20.87
N ARG A 73 0.64 23.75 21.27
CA ARG A 73 1.15 23.64 22.66
C ARG A 73 2.40 24.48 22.91
N THR A 74 3.07 24.93 21.86
CA THR A 74 4.39 25.59 21.91
C THR A 74 4.33 27.01 21.33
N ASN A 75 3.22 27.73 21.56
CA ASN A 75 3.02 29.11 21.10
C ASN A 75 3.20 29.32 19.59
N GLY A 76 2.83 28.33 18.77
CA GLY A 76 2.95 28.38 17.31
C GLY A 76 4.33 27.99 16.77
N PHE A 77 5.24 27.50 17.61
CA PHE A 77 6.57 27.07 17.20
C PHE A 77 6.66 25.57 16.91
N TYR A 78 7.43 25.22 15.88
CA TYR A 78 7.73 23.85 15.49
C TYR A 78 9.12 23.39 15.98
N PRO A 79 9.37 22.07 16.10
CA PRO A 79 10.69 21.55 16.44
C PRO A 79 11.75 22.01 15.44
N ASN A 80 12.87 22.58 15.90
CA ASN A 80 13.92 23.04 15.00
C ASN A 80 14.77 21.86 14.46
N GLY A 81 15.24 21.98 13.22
CA GLY A 81 16.27 21.10 12.67
C GLY A 81 15.80 20.28 11.47
N SER A 82 16.76 19.59 10.84
CA SER A 82 16.54 18.75 9.66
C SER A 82 16.82 17.28 9.99
N VAL A 83 15.78 16.50 10.22
CA VAL A 83 15.88 15.13 10.73
C VAL A 83 14.98 14.16 9.96
N ALA A 84 15.09 12.87 10.28
CA ALA A 84 14.04 11.92 9.92
C ALA A 84 12.88 12.08 10.91
N ILE A 85 11.65 12.18 10.41
CA ILE A 85 10.53 12.60 11.28
C ILE A 85 10.20 11.57 12.38
N ASN A 86 10.55 10.30 12.19
CA ASN A 86 10.38 9.27 13.20
C ASN A 86 11.17 9.57 14.49
N SER A 87 12.27 10.35 14.42
CA SER A 87 13.00 10.77 15.62
C SER A 87 12.25 11.84 16.43
N LEU A 88 11.21 12.47 15.85
CA LEU A 88 10.41 13.50 16.50
C LEU A 88 9.12 12.95 17.12
N CYS A 89 8.72 11.70 16.90
CA CYS A 89 7.42 11.20 17.37
C CYS A 89 7.19 11.37 18.87
N VAL A 90 8.20 11.09 19.68
CA VAL A 90 8.12 11.28 21.14
C VAL A 90 7.91 12.75 21.47
N THR A 91 8.64 13.65 20.80
CA THR A 91 8.49 15.11 20.93
C THR A 91 7.11 15.59 20.48
N LEU A 92 6.57 15.00 19.41
CA LEU A 92 5.23 15.29 18.88
C LEU A 92 4.11 14.64 19.69
N GLY A 93 4.43 13.78 20.66
CA GLY A 93 3.46 13.07 21.49
C GLY A 93 2.68 11.97 20.77
N THR A 94 3.22 11.43 19.67
CA THR A 94 2.63 10.30 18.96
C THR A 94 3.15 8.97 19.53
N SER A 95 2.24 8.09 19.96
CA SER A 95 2.59 6.80 20.57
C SER A 95 3.08 5.76 19.55
N ALA A 96 2.76 5.95 18.27
CA ALA A 96 3.27 5.15 17.16
C ALA A 96 3.64 6.07 15.99
N CYS A 97 4.88 5.97 15.52
CA CYS A 97 5.32 6.61 14.28
C CYS A 97 4.83 5.79 13.10
N PRO A 98 4.16 6.41 12.11
CA PRO A 98 4.01 5.80 10.81
C PRO A 98 5.38 5.43 10.21
N VAL A 99 5.52 4.16 9.82
CA VAL A 99 6.73 3.62 9.20
C VAL A 99 6.44 3.39 7.73
N ASP A 100 7.43 3.63 6.87
CA ASP A 100 7.33 3.31 5.45
C ASP A 100 6.81 1.88 5.23
N PRO A 101 5.91 1.62 4.27
CA PRO A 101 5.42 0.28 4.01
C PRO A 101 6.51 -0.74 3.62
N LYS A 102 7.71 -0.29 3.25
CA LYS A 102 8.88 -1.15 3.03
C LYS A 102 9.76 -1.34 4.28
N GLY A 103 9.40 -0.74 5.41
CA GLY A 103 10.19 -0.77 6.63
C GLY A 103 11.52 -0.01 6.52
N LEU A 104 11.65 0.91 5.55
CA LEU A 104 12.87 1.66 5.34
C LEU A 104 13.03 2.75 6.40
N PRO A 105 14.18 2.84 7.09
CA PRO A 105 14.44 3.94 8.01
C PRO A 105 14.61 5.25 7.23
N ASN A 106 14.23 6.37 7.85
CA ASN A 106 14.43 7.73 7.32
C ASN A 106 13.74 8.03 5.98
N SER A 107 12.67 7.31 5.65
CA SER A 107 11.84 7.52 4.45
C SER A 107 11.13 8.88 4.43
N TYR A 108 10.77 9.37 5.62
CA TYR A 108 10.03 10.61 5.85
C TYR A 108 10.96 11.63 6.48
N ARG A 109 11.08 12.78 5.83
CA ARG A 109 12.06 13.81 6.17
C ARG A 109 11.37 15.10 6.56
N TYR A 110 11.92 15.74 7.58
CA TYR A 110 11.38 16.95 8.16
C TYR A 110 12.49 17.99 8.26
N SER A 111 12.16 19.25 7.98
CA SER A 111 13.06 20.37 8.22
C SER A 111 12.31 21.62 8.65
N SER A 112 12.82 22.33 9.65
CA SER A 112 12.21 23.56 10.16
C SER A 112 13.23 24.55 10.70
N ASN A 113 12.91 25.85 10.58
CA ASN A 113 13.56 26.97 11.27
C ASN A 113 12.73 27.48 12.47
N THR A 114 11.92 26.60 13.08
CA THR A 114 11.02 26.90 14.22
C THR A 114 9.72 27.62 13.85
N THR A 115 9.68 28.45 12.82
CA THR A 115 8.46 29.16 12.39
C THR A 115 7.78 28.53 11.19
N ILE A 116 8.56 28.00 10.25
CA ILE A 116 8.06 27.26 9.10
C ILE A 116 8.68 25.87 9.07
N TYR A 117 7.98 24.93 8.43
CA TYR A 117 8.50 23.59 8.20
C TYR A 117 8.11 23.09 6.81
N VAL A 118 8.91 22.13 6.35
CA VAL A 118 8.59 21.28 5.20
C VAL A 118 8.79 19.83 5.61
N LEU A 119 7.82 19.00 5.25
CA LEU A 119 7.80 17.56 5.47
C LEU A 119 7.63 16.86 4.12
N TRP A 120 8.40 15.81 3.86
CA TRP A 120 8.33 15.12 2.58
C TRP A 120 8.65 13.64 2.66
N ALA A 121 8.19 12.92 1.64
CA ALA A 121 8.49 11.51 1.38
C ALA A 121 8.86 11.34 -0.09
N LYS A 122 9.84 10.47 -0.38
CA LYS A 122 10.14 10.05 -1.75
C LYS A 122 9.10 9.04 -2.23
N LEU A 123 8.55 9.26 -3.42
CA LEU A 123 7.58 8.35 -4.05
C LEU A 123 8.29 7.23 -4.83
N GLU A 124 7.66 6.06 -4.89
CA GLU A 124 8.16 4.92 -5.65
C GLU A 124 7.76 4.96 -7.12
N GLN A 125 6.60 5.54 -7.41
CA GLN A 125 6.06 5.65 -8.76
C GLN A 125 5.94 7.14 -9.13
N PRO A 126 7.02 7.75 -9.66
CA PRO A 126 6.97 9.13 -10.13
C PRO A 126 5.99 9.27 -11.31
N ALA A 127 5.44 10.47 -11.50
CA ALA A 127 4.64 10.80 -12.68
C ALA A 127 5.41 10.58 -14.00
N ILE A 128 6.72 10.85 -14.01
CA ILE A 128 7.62 10.62 -15.15
C ILE A 128 8.45 9.35 -14.89
N PRO A 129 8.36 8.31 -15.74
CA PRO A 129 9.15 7.09 -15.57
C PRO A 129 10.66 7.35 -15.50
N GLY A 130 11.31 6.84 -14.45
CA GLY A 130 12.76 7.01 -14.24
C GLY A 130 13.17 8.31 -13.54
N ALA A 131 12.25 9.26 -13.33
CA ALA A 131 12.51 10.45 -12.53
C ALA A 131 12.47 10.15 -11.03
N THR A 132 12.82 11.14 -10.21
CA THR A 132 12.54 11.14 -8.77
C THR A 132 11.45 12.16 -8.49
N GLU A 133 10.48 11.77 -7.67
CA GLU A 133 9.37 12.62 -7.26
C GLU A 133 9.17 12.49 -5.75
N TYR A 134 8.78 13.59 -5.13
CA TYR A 134 8.53 13.71 -3.71
C TYR A 134 7.12 14.21 -3.47
N PHE A 135 6.43 13.64 -2.49
CA PHE A 135 5.25 14.25 -1.93
C PHE A 135 5.66 15.16 -0.78
N VAL A 136 5.23 16.41 -0.83
CA VAL A 136 5.64 17.46 0.10
C VAL A 136 4.42 18.07 0.78
N VAL A 137 4.60 18.44 2.04
CA VAL A 137 3.63 19.17 2.85
C VAL A 137 4.34 20.34 3.53
N CYS A 138 3.74 21.52 3.39
CA CYS A 138 4.26 22.77 3.93
C CYS A 138 3.55 23.16 5.23
N SER A 139 4.19 23.98 6.06
CA SER A 139 3.57 24.61 7.24
C SER A 139 2.40 25.55 6.91
N THR A 140 2.25 25.96 5.65
CA THR A 140 1.12 26.77 5.16
C THR A 140 -0.15 25.94 4.92
N GLY A 141 -0.08 24.61 5.01
CA GLY A 141 -1.18 23.69 4.70
C GLY A 141 -1.12 23.12 3.27
N GLU A 142 -0.35 23.76 2.39
CA GLU A 142 -0.14 23.32 1.02
C GLU A 142 0.52 21.94 0.95
N SER A 143 0.14 21.15 -0.06
CA SER A 143 0.76 19.87 -0.31
C SER A 143 0.63 19.45 -1.77
N GLY A 144 1.65 18.77 -2.27
CA GLY A 144 1.73 18.42 -3.67
C GLY A 144 2.95 17.58 -3.99
N ASP A 145 3.03 17.19 -5.25
CA ASP A 145 4.15 16.44 -5.80
C ASP A 145 5.16 17.41 -6.40
N THR A 146 6.46 17.13 -6.21
CA THR A 146 7.53 17.91 -6.81
C THR A 146 8.69 17.02 -7.24
N ALA A 147 9.35 17.41 -8.33
CA ALA A 147 10.60 16.81 -8.76
C ALA A 147 11.82 17.45 -8.07
N THR A 148 11.65 18.62 -7.45
CA THR A 148 12.71 19.33 -6.75
C THR A 148 12.98 18.66 -5.41
N ASP A 149 14.24 18.34 -5.11
CA ASP A 149 14.62 17.75 -3.81
C ASP A 149 14.38 18.78 -2.68
N PRO A 150 13.43 18.52 -1.76
CA PRO A 150 13.10 19.48 -0.71
C PRO A 150 14.24 19.71 0.27
N SER A 151 15.24 18.82 0.34
CA SER A 151 16.41 19.04 1.21
C SER A 151 17.29 20.21 0.77
N THR A 152 17.20 20.60 -0.51
CA THR A 152 17.97 21.73 -1.06
C THR A 152 17.29 23.08 -0.85
N THR A 153 15.96 23.10 -0.68
CA THR A 153 15.18 24.31 -0.45
C THR A 153 14.74 24.47 1.00
N ALA A 154 14.89 23.43 1.83
CA ALA A 154 14.47 23.40 3.21
C ALA A 154 15.03 24.56 4.06
N PRO A 155 14.24 25.12 4.99
CA PRO A 155 12.86 24.76 5.32
C PRO A 155 11.81 25.38 4.40
N ASN A 156 12.20 26.10 3.34
CA ASN A 156 11.26 26.68 2.39
C ASN A 156 10.62 25.58 1.55
N CYS A 157 9.30 25.69 1.37
CA CYS A 157 8.56 24.69 0.60
C CYS A 157 8.88 24.83 -0.90
N PRO A 158 9.17 23.73 -1.61
CA PRO A 158 9.48 23.73 -3.04
C PRO A 158 8.25 23.77 -3.97
N ILE A 159 7.04 23.88 -3.42
CA ILE A 159 5.75 23.91 -4.13
C ILE A 159 4.99 25.19 -3.83
#